data_AF-A0A3N1GL54-F1
#
_entry.id   AF-A0A3N1GL54-F1
#
_cell.length_a   1.000
_cell.length_b   1.000
_cell.length_c   1.000
_cell.angle_alpha   90.00
_cell.angle_beta   90.00
_cell.angle_gamma   90.00
#
_symmetry.space_group_name_H-M   'P 1'
#
loop_
_entity.id
_entity.type
_entity.pdbx_description
1 polymer ?
#
loop_
_entity_poly.entity_id
_entity_poly.type
_entity_poly.pdbx_seq_one_letter_code
_entity_poly.pdbx_strand_id
1 'polypeptide(L)'
;MTAATTGGSAYPPNVNDLLPRAIEYAKQLGKVPSRNMLMKHLKVGADKAKAVRETLQRLAERDQDATDLHLHMVSRGSLAEAPRLHLAPNPEADSDSADDAPEDLASVLPLTAAPEEPQPPAAPDSVQPGPPSAIAVRRIPVARYGMAALLTVIGVLLAGVIVAPIALSSQDIIAWAASPTGLGLSGPWPLMTFFALDAAAAVCVGLVVYCAWRGESAGVFAWLVWAFAGMSAYANYSHSAGSPARDAVWFFPAMSLAGPFLLEIVVRHVRRWVQEGTGRRTRHHVAFGLTRWIPGVGALRETYGAWRLARLDGIDDADQAVWEYRRLCPDGSIRVLSALRARDQL
;
A
#
# COMPACT_ATOMS: atom_id res chain seq x y z
N MET A 1 -24.86 64.59 21.72
CA MET A 1 -24.85 63.69 20.55
C MET A 1 -23.43 63.60 20.02
N THR A 2 -22.77 62.45 20.19
CA THR A 2 -22.04 61.70 19.14
C THR A 2 -21.43 60.45 19.77
N ALA A 3 -21.58 59.33 19.05
CA ALA A 3 -21.56 57.97 19.54
C ALA A 3 -20.16 57.41 19.81
N ALA A 4 -20.05 56.56 20.84
CA ALA A 4 -18.92 55.69 21.07
C ALA A 4 -18.91 54.56 20.03
N THR A 5 -17.79 54.42 19.33
CA THR A 5 -17.55 53.37 18.34
C THR A 5 -17.17 52.07 19.06
N THR A 6 -18.05 51.07 19.03
CA THR A 6 -17.81 49.73 19.55
C THR A 6 -16.85 48.99 18.61
N GLY A 7 -15.55 49.01 18.94
CA GLY A 7 -14.54 48.18 18.27
C GLY A 7 -14.75 46.71 18.65
N GLY A 8 -15.23 45.93 17.69
CA GLY A 8 -15.54 44.51 17.86
C GLY A 8 -14.37 43.69 18.36
N SER A 9 -14.66 42.83 19.34
CA SER A 9 -13.81 41.75 19.82
C SER A 9 -13.33 40.87 18.67
N ALA A 10 -12.10 41.11 18.20
CA ALA A 10 -11.39 40.26 17.25
C ALA A 10 -10.42 39.36 18.02
N TYR A 11 -10.97 38.47 18.86
CA TYR A 11 -10.17 37.42 19.47
C TYR A 11 -9.85 36.36 18.40
N PRO A 12 -8.58 36.03 18.12
CA PRO A 12 -8.24 35.09 17.05
C PRO A 12 -8.78 33.69 17.37
N PRO A 13 -9.50 33.01 16.45
CA PRO A 13 -10.00 31.66 16.70
C PRO A 13 -8.85 30.71 17.02
N ASN A 14 -9.05 29.83 18.01
CA ASN A 14 -8.10 28.79 18.37
C ASN A 14 -7.95 27.82 17.18
N VAL A 15 -6.82 27.13 17.08
CA VAL A 15 -6.58 26.13 16.02
C VAL A 15 -7.68 25.06 16.04
N ASN A 16 -8.19 24.71 17.22
CA ASN A 16 -9.27 23.74 17.39
C ASN A 16 -10.61 24.22 16.79
N ASP A 17 -10.89 25.52 16.86
CA ASP A 17 -12.14 26.11 16.33
C ASP A 17 -12.14 26.13 14.78
N LEU A 18 -10.95 26.07 14.17
CA LEU A 18 -10.75 26.11 12.72
C LEU A 18 -10.81 24.71 12.08
N LEU A 19 -10.64 23.64 12.87
CA LEU A 19 -10.57 22.27 12.37
C LEU A 19 -11.86 21.80 11.68
N PRO A 20 -13.07 22.00 12.22
CA PRO A 20 -14.30 21.52 11.57
C PRO A 20 -14.46 22.08 10.15
N ARG A 21 -14.24 23.39 9.98
CA ARG A 21 -14.30 24.07 8.68
C ARG A 21 -13.19 23.61 7.73
N ALA A 22 -12.00 23.35 8.25
CA ALA A 22 -10.88 22.85 7.46
C ALA A 22 -11.11 21.41 6.96
N ILE A 23 -11.75 20.56 7.77
CA ILE A 23 -12.13 19.19 7.41
C ILE A 23 -13.19 19.20 6.31
N GLU A 24 -14.22 20.04 6.44
CA GLU A 24 -15.25 20.18 5.42
C GLU A 24 -14.67 20.64 4.08
N TYR A 25 -13.75 21.60 4.13
CA TYR A 25 -13.03 22.07 2.94
C TYR A 25 -12.16 20.98 2.30
N ALA A 26 -11.48 20.15 3.12
CA ALA A 26 -10.72 19.01 2.62
C ALA A 26 -11.62 17.95 1.97
N LYS A 27 -12.82 17.71 2.52
CA LYS A 27 -13.82 16.81 1.92
C LYS A 27 -14.30 17.32 0.56
N GLN A 28 -14.59 18.61 0.43
CA GLN A 28 -14.99 19.22 -0.85
C GLN A 28 -13.88 19.12 -1.92
N LEU A 29 -12.61 19.23 -1.51
CA LEU A 29 -11.45 19.12 -2.39
C LEU A 29 -11.05 17.68 -2.73
N GLY A 30 -11.51 16.69 -1.96
CA GLY A 30 -11.09 15.28 -2.07
C GLY A 30 -9.60 15.05 -1.74
N LYS A 31 -8.90 16.05 -1.18
CA LYS A 31 -7.47 15.98 -0.82
C LYS A 31 -7.13 16.96 0.30
N VAL A 32 -6.02 16.73 1.00
CA VAL A 32 -5.53 17.66 2.03
C VAL A 32 -5.14 19.01 1.38
N PRO A 33 -5.77 20.14 1.77
CA PRO A 33 -5.51 21.44 1.19
C PRO A 33 -4.11 21.97 1.52
N SER A 34 -3.52 22.74 0.60
CA SER A 34 -2.21 23.35 0.82
C SER A 34 -2.28 24.50 1.83
N ARG A 35 -1.15 24.85 2.45
CA ARG A 35 -1.04 25.94 3.44
C ARG A 35 -1.66 27.24 2.91
N ASN A 36 -1.34 27.62 1.67
CA ASN A 36 -1.83 28.85 1.07
C ASN A 36 -3.36 28.82 0.80
N MET A 37 -3.91 27.64 0.49
CA MET A 37 -5.36 27.48 0.35
C MET A 37 -6.08 27.61 1.70
N LEU A 38 -5.51 27.03 2.77
CA LEU A 38 -6.02 27.19 4.13
C LEU A 38 -5.97 28.64 4.61
N MET A 39 -4.88 29.37 4.32
CA MET A 39 -4.78 30.80 4.62
C MET A 39 -5.88 31.62 3.92
N LYS A 40 -6.11 31.36 2.62
CA LYS A 40 -7.10 32.10 1.82
C LYS A 40 -8.54 31.79 2.25
N HIS A 41 -8.84 30.53 2.54
CA HIS A 41 -10.19 30.08 2.88
C HIS A 41 -10.56 30.41 4.32
N LEU A 42 -9.65 30.17 5.28
CA LEU A 42 -9.91 30.38 6.71
C LEU A 42 -9.52 31.78 7.20
N LYS A 43 -8.89 32.61 6.36
CA LYS A 43 -8.40 33.96 6.69
C LYS A 43 -7.48 33.97 7.94
N VAL A 44 -6.55 33.02 7.99
CA VAL A 44 -5.63 32.81 9.12
C VAL A 44 -4.17 32.99 8.72
N GLY A 45 -3.33 33.33 9.70
CA GLY A 45 -1.89 33.47 9.52
C GLY A 45 -1.18 32.14 9.18
N ALA A 46 0.06 32.24 8.69
CA ALA A 46 0.84 31.10 8.19
C ALA A 46 1.08 30.01 9.24
N ASP A 47 1.33 30.38 10.50
CA ASP A 47 1.61 29.43 11.59
C ASP A 47 0.37 28.61 11.96
N LYS A 48 -0.80 29.25 12.01
CA LYS A 48 -2.07 28.56 12.25
C LYS A 48 -2.44 27.66 11.07
N ALA A 49 -2.26 28.13 9.84
CA ALA A 49 -2.50 27.31 8.65
C ALA A 49 -1.57 26.07 8.62
N LYS A 50 -0.33 26.19 9.11
CA LYS A 50 0.60 25.07 9.26
C LYS A 50 0.10 24.06 10.30
N ALA A 51 -0.29 24.53 11.50
CA ALA A 51 -0.81 23.67 12.57
C ALA A 51 -2.11 22.94 12.18
N VAL A 52 -3.03 23.62 11.48
CA VAL A 52 -4.26 23.02 10.96
C VAL A 52 -3.92 21.95 9.90
N ARG A 53 -2.97 22.24 9.00
CA ARG A 53 -2.56 21.28 7.96
C ARG A 53 -1.93 20.02 8.55
N GLU A 54 -1.03 20.17 9.52
CA GLU A 54 -0.40 19.02 10.21
C GLU A 54 -1.44 18.16 10.94
N THR A 55 -2.50 18.77 11.46
CA THR A 55 -3.60 18.05 12.10
C THR A 55 -4.47 17.32 11.07
N LEU A 56 -4.76 17.95 9.92
CA LEU A 56 -5.46 17.29 8.81
C LEU A 56 -4.66 16.14 8.19
N GLN A 57 -3.33 16.25 8.11
CA GLN A 57 -2.46 15.18 7.63
C GLN A 57 -2.52 13.97 8.56
N ARG A 58 -2.39 14.18 9.88
CA ARG A 58 -2.51 13.11 10.88
C ARG A 58 -3.89 12.43 10.86
N LEU A 59 -4.95 13.18 10.60
CA LEU A 59 -6.29 12.62 10.45
C LEU A 59 -6.41 11.78 9.17
N ALA A 60 -5.88 12.27 8.04
CA ALA A 60 -5.88 11.53 6.78
C ALA A 60 -5.07 10.23 6.85
N GLU A 61 -3.92 10.23 7.54
CA GLU A 61 -3.10 9.04 7.80
C GLU A 61 -3.88 8.01 8.64
N ARG A 62 -4.57 8.45 9.71
CA ARG A 62 -5.42 7.56 10.53
C ARG A 62 -6.58 6.94 9.76
N ASP A 63 -7.23 7.71 8.88
CA ASP A 63 -8.32 7.22 8.05
C ASP A 63 -7.82 6.22 6.98
N GLN A 64 -6.62 6.45 6.44
CA GLN A 64 -5.96 5.49 5.54
C GLN A 64 -5.62 4.19 6.26
N ASP A 65 -5.01 4.27 7.45
CA ASP A 65 -4.69 3.09 8.27
C ASP A 65 -5.96 2.29 8.62
N ALA A 66 -7.06 2.97 8.96
CA ALA A 66 -8.34 2.33 9.24
C ALA A 66 -8.95 1.66 7.99
N THR A 67 -8.82 2.30 6.83
CA THR A 67 -9.29 1.75 5.54
C THR A 67 -8.47 0.54 5.12
N ASP A 68 -7.15 0.58 5.32
CA ASP A 68 -6.24 -0.53 5.04
C ASP A 68 -6.50 -1.69 6.00
N LEU A 69 -6.68 -1.42 7.30
CA LEU A 69 -7.07 -2.42 8.28
C LEU A 69 -8.42 -3.07 7.90
N HIS A 70 -9.39 -2.26 7.47
CA HIS A 70 -10.68 -2.73 7.01
C HIS A 70 -10.56 -3.62 5.77
N LEU A 71 -9.79 -3.20 4.76
CA LEU A 71 -9.48 -4.01 3.58
C LEU A 71 -8.80 -5.32 3.96
N HIS A 72 -7.86 -5.29 4.92
CA HIS A 72 -7.22 -6.48 5.46
C HIS A 72 -8.22 -7.40 6.18
N MET A 73 -9.17 -6.86 6.94
CA MET A 73 -10.22 -7.63 7.62
C MET A 73 -11.22 -8.26 6.63
N VAL A 74 -11.61 -7.50 5.60
CA VAL A 74 -12.48 -7.98 4.51
C VAL A 74 -11.77 -9.07 3.71
N SER A 75 -10.47 -8.92 3.41
CA SER A 75 -9.66 -9.95 2.74
C SER A 75 -9.55 -11.26 3.55
N ARG A 76 -9.63 -11.16 4.89
CA ARG A 76 -9.66 -12.31 5.81
C ARG A 76 -11.07 -12.89 6.02
N GLY A 77 -12.06 -12.44 5.26
CA GLY A 77 -13.43 -12.96 5.31
C GLY A 77 -14.28 -12.43 6.46
N SER A 78 -13.85 -11.37 7.14
CA SER A 78 -14.64 -10.65 8.14
C SER A 78 -15.33 -9.46 7.49
N LEU A 79 -16.64 -9.59 7.22
CA LEU A 79 -17.46 -8.50 6.70
C LEU A 79 -17.98 -7.64 7.86
N ALA A 80 -17.11 -6.82 8.44
CA ALA A 80 -17.57 -5.60 9.09
C ALA A 80 -17.93 -4.59 7.99
N GLU A 81 -18.91 -3.73 8.22
CA GLU A 81 -19.20 -2.61 7.31
C GLU A 81 -18.14 -1.52 7.48
N ALA A 82 -17.80 -0.79 6.41
CA ALA A 82 -16.83 0.29 6.47
C ALA A 82 -17.22 1.29 7.58
N PRO A 83 -16.28 1.79 8.40
CA PRO A 83 -16.61 2.82 9.38
C PRO A 83 -17.08 4.07 8.63
N ARG A 84 -18.41 4.24 8.54
CA ARG A 84 -19.02 5.51 8.16
C ARG A 84 -18.76 6.49 9.30
N LEU A 85 -18.33 7.67 8.92
CA LEU A 85 -17.95 8.77 9.79
C LEU A 85 -19.16 9.22 10.63
N HIS A 86 -19.34 8.61 11.81
CA HIS A 86 -20.41 8.91 12.75
C HIS A 86 -19.85 9.82 13.85
N LEU A 87 -19.98 11.14 13.69
CA LEU A 87 -19.85 12.06 14.81
C LEU A 87 -21.24 12.19 15.45
N ALA A 88 -21.43 11.52 16.58
CA ALA A 88 -22.55 11.81 17.47
C ALA A 88 -22.35 13.19 18.12
N PRO A 89 -23.42 13.98 18.33
CA PRO A 89 -23.32 15.22 19.09
C PRO A 89 -23.18 14.87 20.58
N ASN A 90 -22.15 15.39 21.23
CA ASN A 90 -22.06 15.42 22.69
C ASN A 90 -22.87 16.65 23.18
N PRO A 91 -23.81 16.50 24.12
CA PRO A 91 -24.60 17.63 24.61
C PRO A 91 -23.72 18.59 25.41
N GLU A 92 -23.78 19.88 25.05
CA GLU A 92 -23.18 20.98 25.79
C GLU A 92 -23.92 21.20 27.12
N ALA A 93 -23.12 21.49 28.14
CA ALA A 93 -23.56 21.99 29.43
C ALA A 93 -23.62 23.52 29.43
N ASP A 94 -24.61 24.00 30.20
CA ASP A 94 -24.68 25.26 30.95
C ASP A 94 -25.07 26.59 30.27
N SER A 95 -26.27 27.06 30.65
CA SER A 95 -26.52 28.21 31.56
C SER A 95 -27.54 29.28 31.10
N ASP A 96 -28.44 29.57 32.04
CA ASP A 96 -29.20 30.79 32.35
C ASP A 96 -30.25 31.38 31.37
N SER A 97 -31.52 31.41 31.81
CA SER A 97 -32.14 32.62 32.40
C SER A 97 -33.58 32.37 32.90
N ALA A 98 -33.89 32.97 34.06
CA ALA A 98 -35.14 33.26 34.80
C ALA A 98 -36.51 33.18 34.05
N ASP A 99 -37.67 33.04 34.68
CA ASP A 99 -38.16 33.54 35.97
C ASP A 99 -39.54 32.90 36.30
N ASP A 100 -40.04 33.19 37.50
CA ASP A 100 -41.36 32.95 38.10
C ASP A 100 -41.61 31.71 38.97
N ALA A 101 -41.51 32.01 40.27
CA ALA A 101 -41.89 31.32 41.50
C ALA A 101 -43.45 31.24 41.67
N PRO A 102 -44.06 30.83 42.82
CA PRO A 102 -43.45 30.67 44.15
C PRO A 102 -43.98 29.55 45.07
N GLU A 103 -43.44 29.61 46.30
CA GLU A 103 -44.01 29.21 47.61
C GLU A 103 -43.98 27.71 47.99
N ASP A 104 -43.65 27.30 49.21
CA ASP A 104 -43.33 28.01 50.46
C ASP A 104 -42.75 26.99 51.48
N LEU A 105 -41.86 27.45 52.37
CA LEU A 105 -41.61 27.00 53.76
C LEU A 105 -41.21 25.52 54.04
N ALA A 106 -40.45 25.14 55.05
CA ALA A 106 -39.51 25.76 55.97
C ALA A 106 -39.00 24.56 56.82
N SER A 107 -37.70 24.56 57.13
CA SER A 107 -37.18 24.24 58.47
C SER A 107 -37.37 22.84 59.10
N VAL A 108 -36.21 22.19 59.31
CA VAL A 108 -35.71 21.67 60.61
C VAL A 108 -36.07 20.22 61.01
N LEU A 109 -34.99 19.42 61.10
CA LEU A 109 -34.80 18.14 61.82
C LEU A 109 -35.23 18.25 63.33
N PRO A 110 -35.23 17.20 64.20
CA PRO A 110 -34.67 15.86 64.03
C PRO A 110 -35.45 14.69 64.73
N LEU A 111 -34.97 13.45 64.50
CA LEU A 111 -34.74 12.35 65.45
C LEU A 111 -35.87 11.79 66.36
N THR A 112 -36.24 10.51 66.16
CA THR A 112 -35.84 9.31 66.97
C THR A 112 -36.97 8.28 67.17
N ALA A 113 -36.69 7.03 66.77
CA ALA A 113 -37.12 5.69 67.26
C ALA A 113 -38.60 5.43 67.67
N ALA A 114 -39.24 4.30 67.40
CA ALA A 114 -38.81 2.90 67.33
C ALA A 114 -39.90 2.05 66.60
N PRO A 115 -39.67 0.75 66.30
CA PRO A 115 -40.23 0.03 65.14
C PRO A 115 -41.39 -0.93 65.45
N GLU A 116 -42.26 -1.16 64.46
CA GLU A 116 -43.17 -2.32 64.43
C GLU A 116 -43.43 -2.73 62.96
N GLU A 117 -43.19 -4.00 62.63
CA GLU A 117 -43.31 -4.68 61.34
C GLU A 117 -44.69 -5.40 61.29
N PRO A 118 -45.50 -5.41 60.17
CA PRO A 118 -45.22 -6.24 58.97
C PRO A 118 -45.69 -5.72 57.56
N GLN A 119 -44.92 -6.10 56.52
CA GLN A 119 -45.04 -6.10 55.02
C GLN A 119 -46.41 -5.90 54.30
N PRO A 120 -46.53 -5.75 52.94
CA PRO A 120 -45.68 -5.19 51.81
C PRO A 120 -46.54 -4.30 50.82
N PRO A 121 -46.05 -3.54 49.80
CA PRO A 121 -45.35 -4.01 48.59
C PRO A 121 -44.15 -3.14 48.12
N ALA A 122 -43.42 -3.73 47.18
CA ALA A 122 -42.09 -3.37 46.70
C ALA A 122 -41.97 -2.00 46.01
N ALA A 123 -40.75 -1.49 46.11
CA ALA A 123 -40.26 -0.21 45.60
C ALA A 123 -40.47 0.01 44.09
N PRO A 124 -40.58 1.28 43.66
CA PRO A 124 -40.66 1.65 42.26
C PRO A 124 -39.35 1.38 41.50
N ASP A 125 -39.58 0.80 40.31
CA ASP A 125 -38.71 0.50 39.18
C ASP A 125 -37.36 1.23 39.11
N SER A 126 -36.30 0.45 39.29
CA SER A 126 -35.00 0.75 38.70
C SER A 126 -35.03 0.31 37.23
N VAL A 127 -34.93 1.27 36.31
CA VAL A 127 -34.82 1.03 34.87
C VAL A 127 -33.53 0.26 34.61
N GLN A 128 -33.65 -1.04 34.43
CA GLN A 128 -32.57 -1.91 33.97
C GLN A 128 -32.39 -1.72 32.45
N PRO A 129 -31.20 -1.36 31.94
CA PRO A 129 -30.96 -1.35 30.51
C PRO A 129 -30.99 -2.81 30.00
N GLY A 130 -31.98 -3.12 29.15
CA GLY A 130 -32.13 -4.43 28.55
C GLY A 130 -30.89 -4.83 27.72
N PRO A 131 -30.62 -6.14 27.57
CA PRO A 131 -29.51 -6.60 26.73
C PRO A 131 -29.69 -6.09 25.30
N PRO A 132 -28.60 -5.66 24.62
CA PRO A 132 -28.71 -5.17 23.25
C PRO A 132 -29.31 -6.28 22.38
N SER A 133 -30.42 -5.96 21.72
CA SER A 133 -31.04 -6.83 20.73
C SER A 133 -29.99 -7.18 19.68
N ALA A 134 -29.48 -8.41 19.72
CA ALA A 134 -28.58 -8.91 18.70
C ALA A 134 -29.35 -8.92 17.38
N ILE A 135 -29.06 -7.95 16.51
CA ILE A 135 -29.51 -7.97 15.13
C ILE A 135 -28.92 -9.24 14.53
N ALA A 136 -29.75 -10.28 14.39
CA ALA A 136 -29.40 -11.48 13.66
C ALA A 136 -29.25 -11.08 12.18
N VAL A 137 -28.04 -10.66 11.80
CA VAL A 137 -27.67 -10.47 10.41
C VAL A 137 -27.81 -11.82 9.73
N ARG A 138 -28.93 -12.00 9.02
CA ARG A 138 -29.20 -13.17 8.20
C ARG A 138 -28.14 -13.21 7.11
N ARG A 139 -27.04 -13.93 7.35
CA ARG A 139 -25.99 -14.16 6.35
C ARG A 139 -26.63 -14.88 5.17
N ILE A 140 -26.79 -14.18 4.05
CA ILE A 140 -27.33 -14.76 2.83
C ILE A 140 -26.26 -15.73 2.28
N PRO A 141 -26.50 -17.06 2.27
CA PRO A 141 -25.51 -18.05 1.84
C PRO A 141 -25.15 -17.93 0.35
N VAL A 142 -25.99 -17.24 -0.44
CA VAL A 142 -25.86 -17.06 -1.89
C VAL A 142 -24.55 -16.36 -2.28
N ALA A 143 -24.04 -15.44 -1.48
CA ALA A 143 -22.81 -14.71 -1.80
C ALA A 143 -21.55 -15.60 -1.82
N ARG A 144 -21.50 -16.64 -0.98
CA ARG A 144 -20.35 -17.56 -0.93
C ARG A 144 -20.37 -18.55 -2.10
N TYR A 145 -21.54 -19.08 -2.45
CA TYR A 145 -21.70 -19.96 -3.60
C TYR A 145 -21.49 -19.21 -4.92
N GLY A 146 -21.92 -17.95 -5.02
CA GLY A 146 -21.66 -17.09 -6.17
C GLY A 146 -20.17 -16.80 -6.37
N MET A 147 -19.44 -16.47 -5.30
CA MET A 147 -17.99 -16.27 -5.36
C MET A 147 -17.24 -17.56 -5.71
N ALA A 148 -17.61 -18.69 -5.10
CA ALA A 148 -16.97 -19.98 -5.39
C ALA A 148 -17.21 -20.42 -6.84
N ALA A 149 -18.44 -20.26 -7.35
CA ALA A 149 -18.76 -20.54 -8.74
C ALA A 149 -17.99 -19.62 -9.69
N LEU A 150 -17.93 -18.32 -9.40
CA LEU A 150 -17.15 -17.35 -10.19
C LEU A 150 -15.66 -17.73 -10.22
N LEU A 151 -15.06 -18.03 -9.07
CA LEU A 151 -13.65 -18.45 -8.99
C LEU A 151 -13.40 -19.76 -9.72
N THR A 152 -14.37 -20.69 -9.68
CA THR A 152 -14.28 -21.96 -10.42
C THR A 152 -14.31 -21.72 -11.92
N VAL A 153 -15.23 -20.89 -12.41
CA VAL A 153 -15.33 -20.52 -13.83
C VAL A 153 -14.05 -19.81 -14.28
N ILE A 154 -13.56 -18.84 -13.50
CA ILE A 154 -12.29 -18.16 -13.78
C ILE A 154 -11.14 -19.16 -13.82
N GLY A 155 -11.06 -20.08 -12.85
CA GLY A 155 -10.03 -21.12 -12.80
C GLY A 155 -10.07 -22.05 -14.01
N VAL A 156 -11.26 -22.50 -14.42
CA VAL A 156 -11.44 -23.34 -15.61
C VAL A 156 -11.06 -22.60 -16.90
N LEU A 157 -11.49 -21.35 -17.05
CA LEU A 157 -11.13 -20.53 -18.21
C LEU A 157 -9.63 -20.28 -18.27
N LEU A 158 -9.00 -19.95 -17.14
CA LEU A 158 -7.56 -19.74 -17.05
C LEU A 158 -6.80 -21.03 -17.36
N ALA A 159 -7.26 -22.18 -16.86
CA ALA A 159 -6.70 -23.48 -17.20
C ALA A 159 -6.80 -23.75 -18.70
N GLY A 160 -7.93 -23.44 -19.35
CA GLY A 160 -8.07 -23.56 -20.80
C GLY A 160 -7.08 -22.68 -21.57
N VAL A 161 -6.91 -21.42 -21.17
CA VAL A 161 -5.97 -20.47 -21.77
C VAL A 161 -4.52 -20.92 -21.60
N ILE A 162 -4.19 -21.59 -20.49
CA ILE A 162 -2.84 -22.11 -20.22
C ILE A 162 -2.59 -23.43 -20.97
N VAL A 163 -3.56 -24.36 -20.96
CA VAL A 163 -3.41 -25.70 -21.54
C VAL A 163 -3.33 -25.66 -23.06
N ALA A 164 -4.09 -24.78 -23.72
CA ALA A 164 -4.13 -24.76 -25.19
C ALA A 164 -2.76 -24.44 -25.85
N PRO A 165 -2.00 -23.39 -25.43
CA PRO A 165 -0.65 -23.16 -25.91
C PRO A 165 0.34 -24.29 -25.57
N ILE A 166 0.22 -24.90 -24.39
CA ILE A 166 1.07 -26.03 -23.97
C ILE A 166 0.82 -27.25 -24.87
N ALA A 167 -0.45 -27.53 -25.17
CA ALA A 167 -0.83 -28.65 -26.03
C ALA A 167 -0.37 -28.44 -27.49
N LEU A 168 -0.43 -27.20 -28.00
CA LEU A 168 0.06 -26.87 -29.34
C LEU A 168 1.59 -26.98 -29.41
N SER A 169 2.30 -26.42 -28.42
CA SER A 169 3.76 -26.44 -28.33
C SER A 169 4.35 -27.84 -28.12
N SER A 170 3.68 -28.69 -27.33
CA SER A 170 4.17 -30.04 -27.04
C SER A 170 4.24 -30.93 -28.28
N GLN A 171 3.30 -30.79 -29.21
CA GLN A 171 3.28 -31.57 -30.46
C GLN A 171 4.50 -31.24 -31.35
N ASP A 172 4.85 -29.97 -31.47
CA ASP A 172 5.98 -29.53 -32.28
C ASP A 172 7.33 -29.98 -31.70
N ILE A 173 7.51 -29.90 -30.38
CA ILE A 173 8.73 -30.35 -29.70
C ILE A 173 8.87 -31.87 -29.79
N ILE A 174 7.78 -32.62 -29.60
CA ILE A 174 7.78 -34.08 -29.70
C ILE A 174 8.09 -34.51 -31.14
N ALA A 175 7.49 -33.86 -32.14
CA ALA A 175 7.76 -34.14 -33.55
C ALA A 175 9.21 -33.81 -33.93
N TRP A 176 9.74 -32.68 -33.47
CA TRP A 176 11.14 -32.31 -33.68
C TRP A 176 12.10 -33.31 -33.02
N ALA A 177 11.84 -33.71 -31.77
CA ALA A 177 12.68 -34.65 -31.03
C ALA A 177 12.66 -36.06 -31.67
N ALA A 178 11.53 -36.46 -32.26
CA ALA A 178 11.41 -37.70 -33.03
C ALA A 178 12.06 -37.63 -34.42
N SER A 179 12.20 -36.42 -34.98
CA SER A 179 12.71 -36.24 -36.34
C SER A 179 14.20 -36.60 -36.46
N PRO A 180 14.65 -37.17 -37.59
CA PRO A 180 16.07 -37.48 -37.84
C PRO A 180 16.96 -36.23 -37.92
N THR A 181 16.38 -35.08 -38.27
CA THR A 181 17.04 -33.76 -38.33
C THR A 181 17.14 -33.06 -36.97
N GLY A 182 16.43 -33.58 -35.96
CA GLY A 182 16.48 -33.11 -34.57
C GLY A 182 17.32 -34.03 -33.69
N LEU A 183 16.68 -34.64 -32.68
CA LEU A 183 17.35 -35.56 -31.74
C LEU A 183 17.30 -37.03 -32.19
N GLY A 184 16.50 -37.38 -33.20
CA GLY A 184 16.39 -38.75 -33.72
C GLY A 184 15.90 -39.78 -32.71
N LEU A 185 15.14 -39.35 -31.70
CA LEU A 185 14.71 -40.20 -30.60
C LEU A 185 13.51 -41.06 -31.00
N SER A 186 13.61 -42.38 -30.81
CA SER A 186 12.52 -43.32 -31.11
C SER A 186 11.67 -43.66 -29.88
N GLY A 187 10.39 -43.99 -30.06
CA GLY A 187 9.53 -44.49 -28.97
C GLY A 187 9.11 -43.37 -28.00
N PRO A 188 9.14 -43.59 -26.66
CA PRO A 188 8.65 -42.61 -25.68
C PRO A 188 9.65 -41.50 -25.34
N TRP A 189 10.89 -41.58 -25.82
CA TRP A 189 11.95 -40.62 -25.50
C TRP A 189 11.67 -39.16 -25.89
N PRO A 190 11.05 -38.85 -27.06
CA PRO A 190 10.62 -37.49 -27.40
C PRO A 190 9.69 -36.84 -26.36
N LEU A 191 8.80 -37.64 -25.75
CA LEU A 191 7.89 -37.16 -24.72
C LEU A 191 8.64 -36.80 -23.44
N MET A 192 9.67 -37.57 -23.08
CA MET A 192 10.53 -37.25 -21.93
C MET A 192 11.29 -35.93 -22.12
N THR A 193 11.70 -35.60 -23.35
CA THR A 193 12.33 -34.32 -23.67
C THR A 193 11.41 -33.14 -23.38
N PHE A 194 10.14 -33.22 -23.79
CA PHE A 194 9.13 -32.20 -23.46
C PHE A 194 8.98 -32.02 -21.95
N PHE A 195 8.78 -33.11 -21.20
CA PHE A 195 8.63 -33.04 -19.74
C PHE A 195 9.88 -32.50 -19.04
N ALA A 196 11.08 -32.88 -19.50
CA ALA A 196 12.32 -32.40 -18.91
C ALA A 196 12.51 -30.89 -19.13
N LEU A 197 12.23 -30.39 -20.34
CA LEU A 197 12.32 -28.97 -20.67
C LEU A 197 11.29 -28.14 -19.89
N ASP A 198 10.04 -28.59 -19.84
CA ASP A 198 8.97 -27.89 -19.14
C ASP A 198 9.20 -27.89 -17.62
N ALA A 199 9.60 -29.02 -17.04
CA ALA A 199 9.95 -29.11 -15.63
C ALA A 199 11.14 -28.19 -15.28
N ALA A 200 12.19 -28.14 -16.12
CA ALA A 200 13.32 -27.25 -15.91
C ALA A 200 12.90 -25.77 -15.93
N ALA A 201 12.05 -25.38 -16.90
CA ALA A 201 11.51 -24.02 -16.99
C ALA A 201 10.64 -23.68 -15.78
N ALA A 202 9.74 -24.58 -15.37
CA ALA A 202 8.88 -24.40 -14.20
C ALA A 202 9.68 -24.24 -12.91
N VAL A 203 10.73 -25.04 -12.72
CA VAL A 203 11.64 -24.91 -11.56
C VAL A 203 12.37 -23.56 -11.59
N CYS A 204 12.86 -23.11 -12.75
CA CYS A 204 13.51 -21.80 -12.86
C CYS A 204 12.56 -20.65 -12.50
N VAL A 205 11.34 -20.67 -13.04
CA VAL A 205 10.30 -19.66 -12.72
C VAL A 205 9.94 -19.73 -11.23
N GLY A 206 9.74 -20.92 -10.69
CA GLY A 206 9.44 -21.13 -9.26
C GLY A 206 10.54 -20.55 -8.36
N LEU A 207 11.81 -20.78 -8.69
CA LEU A 207 12.95 -20.22 -7.96
C LEU A 207 13.03 -18.69 -8.09
N VAL A 208 12.74 -18.12 -9.26
CA VAL A 208 12.66 -16.65 -9.46
C VAL A 208 11.58 -16.04 -8.55
N VAL A 209 10.39 -16.63 -8.52
CA VAL A 209 9.26 -16.19 -7.67
C VAL A 209 9.61 -16.37 -6.19
N TYR A 210 10.24 -17.48 -5.84
CA TYR A 210 10.69 -17.74 -4.48
C TYR A 210 11.73 -16.73 -3.98
N CYS A 211 12.74 -16.41 -4.81
CA CYS A 211 13.70 -15.35 -4.51
C CYS A 211 13.01 -13.98 -4.39
N ALA A 212 12.01 -13.71 -5.23
CA ALA A 212 11.19 -12.49 -5.14
C ALA A 212 10.48 -12.40 -3.79
N TRP A 213 9.90 -13.51 -3.32
CA TRP A 213 9.22 -13.58 -2.04
C TRP A 213 10.17 -13.45 -0.84
N ARG A 214 11.39 -13.99 -0.94
CA ARG A 214 12.44 -13.77 0.07
C ARG A 214 13.08 -12.38 0.03
N GLY A 215 12.82 -11.60 -1.03
CA GLY A 215 13.48 -10.31 -1.26
C GLY A 215 14.93 -10.42 -1.74
N GLU A 216 15.37 -11.60 -2.20
CA GLU A 216 16.70 -11.88 -2.72
C GLU A 216 16.76 -11.65 -4.25
N SER A 217 17.94 -11.42 -4.83
CA SER A 217 18.06 -11.35 -6.29
C SER A 217 17.89 -12.73 -6.91
N ALA A 218 17.05 -12.87 -7.94
CA ALA A 218 16.86 -14.14 -8.64
C ALA A 218 18.11 -14.61 -9.41
N GLY A 219 19.03 -13.69 -9.75
CA GLY A 219 20.36 -14.00 -10.26
C GLY A 219 20.35 -14.91 -11.49
N VAL A 220 21.03 -16.05 -11.39
CA VAL A 220 21.21 -17.02 -12.47
C VAL A 220 19.87 -17.61 -12.94
N PHE A 221 18.89 -17.79 -12.07
CA PHE A 221 17.60 -18.37 -12.46
C PHE A 221 16.81 -17.46 -13.42
N ALA A 222 16.89 -16.13 -13.22
CA ALA A 222 16.30 -15.18 -14.16
C ALA A 222 16.98 -15.25 -15.53
N TRP A 223 18.31 -15.39 -15.56
CA TRP A 223 19.06 -15.61 -16.81
C TRP A 223 18.66 -16.90 -17.50
N LEU A 224 18.45 -17.99 -16.76
CA LEU A 224 17.98 -19.25 -17.33
C LEU A 224 16.58 -19.12 -17.95
N VAL A 225 15.66 -18.40 -17.30
CA VAL A 225 14.32 -18.12 -17.88
C VAL A 225 14.45 -17.34 -19.19
N TRP A 226 15.29 -16.30 -19.22
CA TRP A 226 15.55 -15.55 -20.45
C TRP A 226 16.23 -16.38 -21.53
N ALA A 227 17.14 -17.30 -21.16
CA ALA A 227 17.78 -18.20 -22.10
C ALA A 227 16.78 -19.19 -22.72
N PHE A 228 15.90 -19.81 -21.91
CA PHE A 228 14.84 -20.68 -22.40
C PHE A 228 13.86 -19.95 -23.31
N ALA A 229 13.45 -18.74 -22.93
CA ALA A 229 12.55 -17.93 -23.75
C ALA A 229 13.21 -17.46 -25.06
N GLY A 230 14.50 -17.11 -25.03
CA GLY A 230 15.26 -16.77 -26.23
C GLY A 230 15.40 -17.98 -27.17
N MET A 231 15.65 -19.17 -26.63
CA MET A 231 15.69 -20.41 -27.41
C MET A 231 14.32 -20.74 -28.02
N SER A 232 13.24 -20.58 -27.26
CA SER A 232 11.87 -20.72 -27.79
C SER A 232 11.56 -19.69 -28.88
N ALA A 233 11.94 -18.43 -28.68
CA ALA A 233 11.76 -17.37 -29.66
C ALA A 233 12.52 -17.65 -30.97
N TYR A 234 13.74 -18.18 -30.87
CA TYR A 234 14.53 -18.60 -32.02
C TYR A 234 13.88 -19.77 -32.78
N ALA A 235 13.40 -20.80 -32.05
CA ALA A 235 12.68 -21.92 -32.66
C ALA A 235 11.43 -21.42 -33.40
N ASN A 236 10.62 -20.57 -32.75
CA ASN A 236 9.43 -19.97 -33.34
C ASN A 236 9.75 -19.10 -34.56
N TYR A 237 10.84 -18.32 -34.53
CA TYR A 237 11.31 -17.53 -35.67
C TYR A 237 11.67 -18.44 -36.84
N SER A 238 12.44 -19.49 -36.59
CA SER A 238 12.88 -20.43 -37.63
C SER A 238 11.70 -21.17 -38.29
N HIS A 239 10.68 -21.52 -37.51
CA HIS A 239 9.48 -22.18 -38.01
C HIS A 239 8.58 -21.21 -38.80
N SER A 240 8.50 -19.96 -38.35
CA SER A 240 7.68 -18.91 -38.99
C SER A 240 8.29 -18.36 -40.27
N ALA A 241 9.62 -18.46 -40.44
CA ALA A 241 10.33 -18.01 -41.63
C ALA A 241 9.90 -18.73 -42.93
N GLY A 242 9.32 -19.93 -42.82
CA GLY A 242 8.72 -20.67 -43.94
C GLY A 242 7.24 -20.39 -44.19
N SER A 243 6.60 -19.53 -43.38
CA SER A 243 5.15 -19.31 -43.42
C SER A 243 4.77 -18.21 -44.45
N PRO A 244 3.64 -18.33 -45.16
CA PRO A 244 3.21 -17.33 -46.15
C PRO A 244 2.81 -15.97 -45.52
N ALA A 245 2.55 -15.94 -44.21
CA ALA A 245 2.21 -14.72 -43.48
C ALA A 245 3.47 -13.95 -43.07
N ARG A 246 3.72 -12.79 -43.68
CA ARG A 246 4.93 -11.98 -43.47
C ARG A 246 5.11 -11.49 -42.02
N ASP A 247 4.01 -11.26 -41.31
CA ASP A 247 4.03 -10.73 -39.94
C ASP A 247 4.23 -11.82 -38.88
N ALA A 248 4.00 -13.09 -39.23
CA ALA A 248 4.18 -14.23 -38.32
C ALA A 248 5.61 -14.33 -37.79
N VAL A 249 6.58 -13.97 -38.64
CA VAL A 249 8.02 -14.00 -38.34
C VAL A 249 8.38 -13.17 -37.11
N TRP A 250 7.66 -12.07 -36.86
CA TRP A 250 7.89 -11.21 -35.70
C TRP A 250 6.94 -11.52 -34.55
N PHE A 251 5.70 -11.89 -34.87
CA PHE A 251 4.67 -12.14 -33.86
C PHE A 251 5.00 -13.32 -32.95
N PHE A 252 5.39 -14.47 -33.51
CA PHE A 252 5.63 -15.67 -32.70
C PHE A 252 6.84 -15.56 -31.75
N PRO A 253 7.99 -15.00 -32.17
CA PRO A 253 9.10 -14.73 -31.25
C PRO A 253 8.76 -13.69 -30.19
N ALA A 254 8.05 -12.62 -30.55
CA ALA A 254 7.64 -11.59 -29.61
C ALA A 254 6.71 -12.16 -28.51
N MET A 255 5.80 -13.05 -28.88
CA MET A 255 4.95 -13.77 -27.93
C MET A 255 5.76 -14.61 -26.93
N SER A 256 6.80 -15.32 -27.38
CA SER A 256 7.69 -16.08 -26.48
C SER A 256 8.43 -15.20 -25.47
N LEU A 257 8.83 -13.99 -25.87
CA LEU A 257 9.54 -13.04 -24.99
C LEU A 257 8.59 -12.27 -24.06
N ALA A 258 7.31 -12.18 -24.38
CA ALA A 258 6.32 -11.52 -23.54
C ALA A 258 6.17 -12.22 -22.17
N GLY A 259 6.31 -13.56 -22.12
CA GLY A 259 6.24 -14.33 -20.88
C GLY A 259 7.25 -13.90 -19.81
N PRO A 260 8.57 -13.95 -20.08
CA PRO A 260 9.60 -13.44 -19.16
C PRO A 260 9.40 -11.97 -18.79
N PHE A 261 8.94 -11.15 -19.73
CA PHE A 261 8.71 -9.73 -19.47
C PHE A 261 7.57 -9.52 -18.46
N LEU A 262 6.46 -10.23 -18.62
CA LEU A 262 5.36 -10.24 -17.66
C LEU A 262 5.83 -10.79 -16.30
N LEU A 263 6.63 -11.86 -16.30
CA LEU A 263 7.20 -12.41 -15.08
C LEU A 263 8.03 -11.37 -14.31
N GLU A 264 8.88 -10.59 -14.98
CA GLU A 264 9.65 -9.49 -14.37
C GLU A 264 8.75 -8.44 -13.73
N ILE A 265 7.67 -8.05 -14.41
CA ILE A 265 6.69 -7.09 -13.88
C ILE A 265 6.02 -7.66 -12.62
N VAL A 266 5.55 -8.91 -12.69
CA VAL A 266 4.89 -9.59 -11.57
C VAL A 266 5.86 -9.73 -10.38
N VAL A 267 7.10 -10.16 -10.63
CA VAL A 267 8.13 -10.30 -9.60
C VAL A 267 8.45 -8.97 -8.94
N ARG A 268 8.56 -7.87 -9.70
CA ARG A 268 8.74 -6.53 -9.13
C ARG A 268 7.56 -6.12 -8.26
N HIS A 269 6.34 -6.41 -8.70
CA HIS A 269 5.13 -6.13 -7.94
C HIS A 269 5.08 -6.95 -6.63
N VAL A 270 5.36 -8.26 -6.69
CA VAL A 270 5.44 -9.13 -5.51
C VAL A 270 6.53 -8.67 -4.56
N ARG A 271 7.74 -8.35 -5.05
CA ARG A 271 8.82 -7.81 -4.20
C ARG A 271 8.38 -6.56 -3.45
N ARG A 272 7.74 -5.63 -4.15
CA ARG A 272 7.24 -4.39 -3.57
C ARG A 272 6.18 -4.67 -2.51
N TRP A 273 5.21 -5.52 -2.82
CA TRP A 273 4.14 -5.90 -1.89
C TRP A 273 4.70 -6.58 -0.62
N VAL A 274 5.68 -7.47 -0.76
CA VAL A 274 6.33 -8.14 0.38
C VAL A 274 7.13 -7.14 1.23
N GLN A 275 7.78 -6.16 0.60
CA GLN A 275 8.52 -5.11 1.32
C GLN A 275 7.56 -4.21 2.10
N GLU A 276 6.45 -3.80 1.50
CA GLU A 276 5.39 -3.03 2.15
C GLU A 276 4.80 -3.79 3.35
N GLY A 277 4.48 -5.08 3.19
CA GLY A 277 3.92 -5.93 4.25
C GLY A 277 4.87 -6.27 5.40
N THR A 278 6.19 -6.16 5.19
CA THR A 278 7.20 -6.39 6.23
C THR A 278 7.66 -5.11 6.95
N GLY A 279 7.10 -3.94 6.60
CA GLY A 279 7.49 -2.66 7.18
C GLY A 279 8.94 -2.25 6.90
N ARG A 280 9.66 -3.00 6.05
CA ARG A 280 10.97 -2.58 5.55
C ARG A 280 10.71 -1.41 4.62
N ARG A 281 10.88 -0.19 5.13
CA ARG A 281 10.99 1.02 4.30
C ARG A 281 11.89 0.66 3.13
N THR A 282 11.35 0.77 1.91
CA THR A 282 12.13 0.70 0.69
C THR A 282 13.34 1.59 0.90
N ARG A 283 14.56 1.02 0.86
CA ARG A 283 15.80 1.82 0.77
C ARG A 283 15.58 2.76 -0.41
N HIS A 284 15.21 4.01 -0.14
CA HIS A 284 14.85 4.93 -1.19
C HIS A 284 16.12 5.17 -1.98
N HIS A 285 16.07 4.89 -3.29
CA HIS A 285 17.17 5.26 -4.15
C HIS A 285 17.25 6.78 -4.14
N VAL A 286 18.34 7.30 -3.56
CA VAL A 286 18.64 8.73 -3.59
C VAL A 286 18.75 9.17 -5.05
N ALA A 287 17.81 9.99 -5.49
CA ALA A 287 17.77 10.51 -6.85
C ALA A 287 18.73 11.69 -6.96
N PHE A 288 19.94 11.44 -7.45
CA PHE A 288 20.85 12.51 -7.86
C PHE A 288 20.37 13.07 -9.21
N GLY A 289 20.11 14.37 -9.29
CA GLY A 289 19.62 15.02 -10.50
C GLY A 289 20.51 14.75 -11.72
N LEU A 290 19.91 14.58 -12.90
CA LEU A 290 20.59 14.27 -14.17
C LEU A 290 21.76 15.23 -14.47
N THR A 291 21.63 16.50 -14.11
CA THR A 291 22.66 17.54 -14.29
C THR A 291 23.96 17.25 -13.53
N ARG A 292 23.91 16.55 -12.39
CA ARG A 292 25.10 16.13 -11.63
C ARG A 292 25.87 14.98 -12.30
N TRP A 293 25.20 14.21 -13.17
CA TRP A 293 25.81 13.12 -13.94
C TRP A 293 26.40 13.55 -15.30
N ILE A 294 26.23 14.81 -15.69
CA ILE A 294 26.74 15.30 -16.97
C ILE A 294 28.26 15.60 -16.83
N PRO A 295 29.13 14.94 -17.61
CA PRO A 295 30.56 15.24 -17.62
C PRO A 295 30.79 16.72 -18.00
N GLY A 296 31.58 17.44 -17.20
CA GLY A 296 31.96 18.83 -17.45
C GLY A 296 31.09 19.90 -16.79
N VAL A 297 29.84 19.58 -16.42
CA VAL A 297 28.95 20.47 -15.64
C VAL A 297 28.77 19.96 -14.21
N GLY A 298 28.84 18.63 -14.03
CA GLY A 298 28.69 17.97 -12.73
C GLY A 298 30.01 17.47 -12.14
N ALA A 299 30.08 17.46 -10.81
CA ALA A 299 31.15 16.80 -10.06
C ALA A 299 30.91 15.28 -10.05
N LEU A 300 31.19 14.61 -11.18
CA LEU A 300 30.92 13.18 -11.38
C LEU A 300 31.53 12.28 -10.29
N ARG A 301 32.80 12.52 -9.94
CA ARG A 301 33.49 11.77 -8.87
C ARG A 301 32.81 11.96 -7.52
N GLU A 302 32.39 13.18 -7.23
CA GLU A 302 31.68 13.52 -6.00
C GLU A 302 30.29 12.91 -5.95
N THR A 303 29.53 13.00 -7.05
CA THR A 303 28.19 12.44 -7.17
C THR A 303 28.23 10.92 -7.03
N TYR A 304 29.22 10.27 -7.64
CA TYR A 304 29.43 8.84 -7.48
C TYR A 304 29.84 8.46 -6.05
N GLY A 305 30.73 9.25 -5.43
CA GLY A 305 31.15 9.07 -4.03
C GLY A 305 30.00 9.22 -3.04
N ALA A 306 29.19 10.27 -3.19
CA ALA A 306 27.98 10.55 -2.42
C ALA A 306 26.91 9.49 -2.63
N TRP A 307 26.68 9.04 -3.87
CA TRP A 307 25.76 7.95 -4.16
C TRP A 307 26.18 6.64 -3.46
N ARG A 308 27.48 6.33 -3.50
CA ARG A 308 28.03 5.16 -2.84
C ARG A 308 27.91 5.27 -1.31
N LEU A 309 28.16 6.45 -0.75
CA LEU A 309 28.01 6.74 0.67
C LEU A 309 26.55 6.60 1.11
N ALA A 310 25.62 7.21 0.40
CA ALA A 310 24.18 7.10 0.67
C ALA A 310 23.71 5.64 0.71
N ARG A 311 24.22 4.82 -0.22
CA ARG A 311 23.89 3.38 -0.28
C ARG A 311 24.46 2.58 0.90
N LEU A 312 25.62 2.97 1.41
CA LEU A 312 26.31 2.27 2.51
C LEU A 312 25.79 2.70 3.88
N ASP A 313 25.57 4.01 4.07
CA ASP A 313 25.18 4.64 5.33
C ASP A 313 23.67 4.81 5.48
N GLY A 314 22.90 4.54 4.42
CA GLY A 314 21.44 4.62 4.43
C GLY A 314 20.89 6.05 4.46
N ILE A 315 21.61 7.00 3.88
CA ILE A 315 21.16 8.40 3.77
C ILE A 315 20.11 8.48 2.66
N ASP A 316 18.94 9.05 2.96
CA ASP A 316 17.81 9.15 2.04
C ASP A 316 17.77 10.48 1.23
N ASP A 317 18.63 11.45 1.58
CA ASP A 317 18.71 12.75 0.94
C ASP A 317 20.01 12.95 0.13
N ALA A 318 19.86 13.50 -1.08
CA ALA A 318 20.98 13.67 -2.02
C ALA A 318 21.96 14.74 -1.57
N ASP A 319 21.47 15.82 -0.97
CA ASP A 319 22.34 16.92 -0.53
C ASP A 319 23.03 16.56 0.78
N GLN A 320 22.35 15.88 1.69
CA GLN A 320 22.96 15.28 2.88
C GLN A 320 24.07 14.28 2.51
N ALA A 321 23.85 13.43 1.50
CA ALA A 321 24.85 12.48 1.05
C ALA A 321 26.11 13.15 0.46
N VAL A 322 25.92 14.26 -0.28
CA VAL A 322 27.05 15.06 -0.81
C VAL A 322 27.79 15.78 0.31
N TRP A 323 27.06 16.33 1.28
CA TRP A 323 27.68 17.00 2.42
C TRP A 323 28.51 16.04 3.28
N GLU A 324 27.97 14.87 3.62
CA GLU A 324 28.71 13.84 4.35
C GLU A 324 29.89 13.30 3.55
N TYR A 325 29.75 13.16 2.23
CA TYR A 325 30.87 12.76 1.38
C TYR A 325 32.02 13.77 1.42
N ARG A 326 31.72 15.07 1.34
CA ARG A 326 32.74 16.12 1.48
C ARG A 326 33.41 16.09 2.85
N ARG A 327 32.66 15.81 3.91
CA ARG A 327 33.18 15.71 5.28
C ARG A 327 34.12 14.53 5.45
N LEU A 328 33.76 13.36 4.89
CA LEU A 328 34.51 12.11 5.05
C LEU A 328 35.65 11.94 4.06
N CYS A 329 35.56 12.56 2.88
CA CYS A 329 36.53 12.42 1.79
C CYS A 329 36.88 13.80 1.21
N PRO A 330 37.56 14.68 1.98
CA PRO A 330 37.95 16.01 1.52
C PRO A 330 38.83 15.97 0.27
N ASP A 331 39.62 14.91 0.09
CA ASP A 331 40.49 14.70 -1.08
C ASP A 331 39.73 14.27 -2.36
N GLY A 332 38.40 14.14 -2.30
CA GLY A 332 37.59 13.60 -3.40
C GLY A 332 37.91 12.12 -3.70
N SER A 333 38.35 11.38 -2.68
CA SER A 333 38.68 9.97 -2.80
C SER A 333 37.41 9.12 -3.02
N ILE A 334 37.53 8.03 -3.79
CA ILE A 334 36.43 7.07 -4.01
C ILE A 334 36.42 6.00 -2.90
N ARG A 335 37.36 6.06 -1.94
CA ARG A 335 37.53 5.07 -0.86
C ARG A 335 36.56 5.31 0.31
N VAL A 336 35.28 5.48 -0.01
CA VAL A 336 34.20 5.75 0.95
C VAL A 336 34.13 4.69 2.06
N LEU A 337 34.37 3.41 1.73
CA LEU A 337 34.36 2.31 2.71
C LEU A 337 35.47 2.38 3.76
N SER A 338 36.65 2.91 3.42
CA SER A 338 37.73 3.06 4.41
C SER A 338 37.47 4.27 5.30
N ALA A 339 36.93 5.36 4.73
CA ALA A 339 36.54 6.54 5.49
C ALA A 339 35.40 6.23 6.48
N LEU A 340 34.39 5.45 6.06
CA LEU A 340 33.33 4.96 6.95
C LEU A 340 33.88 4.08 8.07
N ARG A 341 34.76 3.12 7.75
CA ARG A 341 35.39 2.28 8.78
C ARG A 341 36.21 3.08 9.79
N ALA A 342 36.91 4.12 9.35
CA ALA A 342 37.66 5.00 10.23
C ALA A 342 36.74 5.85 11.13
N ARG A 343 35.57 6.27 10.62
CA ARG A 343 34.53 6.98 11.40
C ARG A 343 33.96 6.10 12.51
N ASP A 344 33.64 4.84 12.21
CA ASP A 344 32.99 3.94 13.16
C ASP A 344 33.97 3.38 14.23
N GLN A 345 35.27 3.68 14.12
CA GLN A 345 36.32 3.32 15.09
C GLN A 345 36.65 4.44 16.09
N LEU A 346 36.10 5.64 15.91
CA LEU A 346 36.26 6.82 16.77
C LEU A 346 35.10 6.95 17.76
#